data_AF-A0A0M6YGD2-F1
#
_entry.id   AF-A0A0M6YGD2-F1
#
_cell.length_a   1.000
_cell.length_b   1.000
_cell.length_c   1.000
_cell.angle_alpha   90.00
_cell.angle_beta   90.00
_cell.angle_gamma   90.00
#
_symmetry.space_group_name_H-M   'P 1'
#
loop_
_entity.id
_entity.type
_entity.pdbx_description
1 polymer ?
#
loop_
_entity_poly.entity_id
_entity_poly.type
_entity_poly.pdbx_seq_one_letter_code
_entity_poly.pdbx_strand_id
1 'polypeptide(L)'
;MIDASRIEELRAEIGDDDLSFIVSVYLEEARSTLHQVAGGLPQPDYVRAVHFLRSGALNLGLCGIAVLAGQMERDIVDGTVIQQTLGARQLGDALDQTMAELETALA
;
A
#
# COMPACT_ATOMS: atom_id res chain seq x y z
N MET A 1 2.01 7.50 9.66
CA MET A 1 1.34 6.70 8.61
C MET A 1 1.38 5.20 8.90
N ILE A 2 2.06 4.78 9.97
CA ILE A 2 2.33 3.39 10.32
C ILE A 2 1.80 3.06 11.72
N ASP A 3 1.47 1.79 11.94
CA ASP A 3 1.21 1.18 13.25
C ASP A 3 2.52 0.60 13.77
N ALA A 4 3.20 1.39 14.62
CA ALA A 4 4.48 1.01 15.19
C ALA A 4 4.40 -0.25 16.07
N SER A 5 3.27 -0.48 16.75
CA SER A 5 3.08 -1.68 17.56
C SER A 5 3.04 -2.92 16.67
N ARG A 6 2.32 -2.87 15.55
CA ARG A 6 2.26 -3.98 14.59
C ARG A 6 3.62 -4.27 13.95
N ILE A 7 4.37 -3.22 13.61
CA ILE A 7 5.73 -3.36 13.07
C ILE A 7 6.66 -4.02 14.10
N GLU A 8 6.57 -3.62 15.37
CA GLU A 8 7.34 -4.22 16.46
C GLU A 8 6.98 -5.70 16.68
N GLU A 9 5.69 -6.05 16.63
CA GLU A 9 5.24 -7.44 16.72
C GLU A 9 5.84 -8.30 15.60
N LEU A 10 5.76 -7.83 14.35
CA LEU A 10 6.35 -8.52 13.20
C LEU A 10 7.87 -8.64 13.38
N ARG A 11 8.53 -7.56 13.79
CA ARG A 11 9.97 -7.56 14.06
C ARG A 11 10.36 -8.64 15.09
N ALA A 12 9.57 -8.79 16.15
CA ALA A 12 9.80 -9.82 17.16
C ALA A 12 9.52 -11.25 16.65
N GLU A 13 8.59 -11.42 15.70
CA GLU A 13 8.21 -12.72 15.15
C GLU A 13 9.18 -13.25 14.08
N ILE A 14 9.62 -12.39 13.17
CA ILE A 14 10.42 -12.79 11.99
C ILE A 14 11.84 -12.21 11.99
N GLY A 15 12.14 -11.24 12.86
CA GLY A 15 13.45 -10.58 12.90
C GLY A 15 13.59 -9.41 11.91
N ASP A 16 14.61 -8.59 12.14
CA ASP A 16 14.82 -7.33 11.41
C ASP A 16 15.06 -7.53 9.91
N ASP A 17 15.92 -8.49 9.55
CA ASP A 17 16.30 -8.75 8.16
C ASP A 17 15.11 -9.22 7.31
N ASP A 18 14.33 -10.17 7.84
CA ASP A 18 13.14 -10.70 7.16
C ASP A 18 12.03 -9.65 7.10
N LEU A 19 11.85 -8.85 8.15
CA LEU A 19 10.90 -7.73 8.14
C LEU A 19 11.27 -6.71 7.06
N SER A 20 12.52 -6.28 7.04
CA SER A 20 13.03 -5.33 6.03
C SER A 20 12.84 -5.88 4.61
N PHE A 21 13.14 -7.16 4.41
CA PHE A 21 12.94 -7.82 3.13
C PHE A 21 11.47 -7.82 2.70
N ILE A 22 10.56 -8.29 3.55
CA ILE A 22 9.13 -8.38 3.21
C ILE A 22 8.52 -7.00 2.98
N VAL A 23 8.87 -6.01 3.80
CA VAL A 23 8.44 -4.62 3.60
C VAL A 23 8.93 -4.08 2.26
N SER A 24 10.20 -4.30 1.90
CA SER A 24 10.75 -3.85 0.62
C SER A 24 10.04 -4.49 -0.58
N VAL A 25 9.79 -5.81 -0.52
CA VAL A 25 9.09 -6.56 -1.57
C VAL A 25 7.66 -6.02 -1.73
N TYR A 26 6.94 -5.84 -0.63
CA TYR A 26 5.58 -5.30 -0.67
C TYR A 26 5.55 -3.90 -1.28
N LEU A 27 6.47 -3.01 -0.90
CA LEU A 27 6.53 -1.64 -1.42
C LEU A 27 6.82 -1.59 -2.93
N GLU A 28 7.69 -2.48 -3.42
CA GLU A 28 7.97 -2.62 -4.85
C GLU A 28 6.74 -3.12 -5.63
N GLU A 29 6.09 -4.18 -5.13
CA GLU A 29 4.86 -4.72 -5.73
C GLU A 29 3.71 -3.72 -5.68
N ALA A 30 3.57 -2.96 -4.59
CA ALA A 30 2.57 -1.92 -4.44
C ALA A 30 2.77 -0.80 -5.48
N ARG A 31 4.02 -0.38 -5.72
CA ARG A 31 4.34 0.61 -6.74
C ARG A 31 4.03 0.12 -8.15
N SER A 32 4.39 -1.13 -8.46
CA SER A 32 4.06 -1.77 -9.74
C SER A 32 2.55 -1.86 -9.95
N THR A 33 1.81 -2.28 -8.93
CA THR A 33 0.35 -2.36 -8.95
C THR A 33 -0.29 -1.00 -9.16
N LEU A 34 0.24 0.06 -8.52
CA LEU A 34 -0.26 1.42 -8.72
C LEU A 34 -0.06 1.94 -10.13
N HIS A 35 1.05 1.60 -10.79
CA HIS A 35 1.24 1.95 -12.20
C HIS A 35 0.16 1.31 -13.08
N GLN A 36 -0.25 0.07 -12.78
CA GLN A 36 -1.35 -0.58 -13.49
C GLN A 36 -2.68 0.13 -13.24
N VAL A 37 -3.00 0.42 -11.97
CA VAL A 37 -4.21 1.16 -11.59
C VAL A 37 -4.27 2.53 -12.28
N ALA A 38 -3.15 3.26 -12.30
CA ALA A 38 -3.06 4.55 -12.97
C ALA A 38 -3.33 4.48 -14.48
N GLY A 39 -3.03 3.33 -15.11
CA GLY A 39 -3.27 3.05 -16.52
C GLY A 39 -4.73 2.73 -16.87
N GLY A 40 -5.62 2.63 -15.88
CA GLY A 40 -7.04 2.37 -16.09
C GLY A 40 -7.33 0.88 -16.26
N LEU A 41 -7.42 0.18 -15.14
CA LEU A 41 -7.78 -1.25 -15.12
C LEU A 41 -9.29 -1.45 -15.33
N PRO A 42 -9.68 -2.57 -15.98
CA PRO A 42 -11.06 -3.04 -15.94
C PRO A 42 -11.53 -3.23 -14.48
N GLN A 43 -12.80 -3.02 -14.21
CA GLN A 43 -13.34 -3.01 -12.85
C GLN A 43 -12.94 -4.25 -12.00
N PRO A 44 -13.02 -5.50 -12.49
CA PRO A 44 -12.63 -6.67 -11.69
C PRO A 44 -11.13 -6.69 -11.33
N ASP A 45 -10.28 -6.21 -12.25
CA ASP A 45 -8.83 -6.12 -12.05
C ASP A 45 -8.48 -5.00 -11.09
N TYR A 46 -9.16 -3.86 -11.21
CA TYR A 46 -9.04 -2.75 -10.28
C TYR A 46 -9.39 -3.19 -8.85
N VAL A 47 -10.53 -3.88 -8.64
CA VAL A 47 -10.93 -4.37 -7.31
C VAL A 47 -9.83 -5.25 -6.71
N ARG A 48 -9.30 -6.18 -7.48
CA ARG A 48 -8.22 -7.08 -7.02
C ARG A 48 -6.94 -6.33 -6.69
N ALA A 49 -6.54 -5.39 -7.54
CA ALA A 49 -5.36 -4.57 -7.35
C ALA A 49 -5.46 -3.75 -6.06
N VAL A 50 -6.57 -3.05 -5.85
CA VAL A 50 -6.76 -2.22 -4.65
C VAL A 50 -6.90 -3.09 -3.39
N HIS A 51 -7.56 -4.25 -3.49
CA HIS A 51 -7.64 -5.19 -2.38
C HIS A 51 -6.27 -5.72 -1.95
N PHE A 52 -5.40 -6.05 -2.91
CA PHE A 52 -4.00 -6.42 -2.64
C PHE A 52 -3.26 -5.30 -1.90
N LEU A 53 -3.34 -4.07 -2.43
CA LEU A 53 -2.71 -2.89 -1.80
C LEU A 53 -3.17 -2.75 -0.35
N ARG A 54 -4.48 -2.83 -0.10
CA ARG A 54 -5.05 -2.69 1.24
C ARG A 54 -4.63 -3.82 2.19
N SER A 55 -4.81 -5.06 1.76
CA SER A 55 -4.62 -6.24 2.61
C SER A 55 -3.14 -6.39 3.00
N GLY A 56 -2.24 -6.22 2.04
CA GLY A 56 -0.80 -6.24 2.32
C GLY A 56 -0.36 -5.11 3.26
N ALA A 57 -0.89 -3.90 3.08
CA ALA A 57 -0.63 -2.78 3.98
C ALA A 57 -1.06 -3.07 5.42
N LEU A 58 -2.26 -3.64 5.62
CA LEU A 58 -2.76 -4.00 6.94
C LEU A 58 -1.89 -5.05 7.63
N ASN A 59 -1.47 -6.08 6.89
CA ASN A 59 -0.62 -7.13 7.44
C ASN A 59 0.70 -6.59 7.99
N LEU A 60 1.26 -5.57 7.33
CA LEU A 60 2.52 -4.91 7.68
C LEU A 60 2.38 -3.69 8.62
N GLY A 61 1.16 -3.33 9.02
CA GLY A 61 0.93 -2.14 9.84
C GLY A 61 1.04 -0.81 9.10
N LEU A 62 0.97 -0.78 7.77
CA LEU A 62 1.05 0.45 6.96
C LEU A 62 -0.32 1.14 6.84
N CYS A 63 -0.86 1.58 7.98
CA CYS A 63 -2.24 2.06 8.12
C CYS A 63 -2.63 3.18 7.15
N GLY A 64 -1.72 4.11 6.84
CA GLY A 64 -2.00 5.20 5.89
C GLY A 64 -2.30 4.68 4.48
N ILE A 65 -1.51 3.70 4.02
CA ILE A 65 -1.73 3.02 2.73
C ILE A 65 -3.05 2.24 2.77
N ALA A 66 -3.30 1.50 3.84
CA ALA A 66 -4.53 0.71 3.99
C ALA A 66 -5.80 1.58 3.96
N VAL A 67 -5.77 2.75 4.58
CA VAL A 67 -6.89 3.71 4.59
C VAL A 67 -7.16 4.24 3.18
N LEU A 68 -6.12 4.67 2.46
CA LEU A 68 -6.26 5.20 1.10
C LEU A 68 -6.71 4.12 0.11
N ALA A 69 -6.15 2.92 0.16
CA ALA A 69 -6.59 1.79 -0.64
C ALA A 69 -8.07 1.44 -0.31
N GLY A 70 -8.45 1.48 0.96
CA GLY A 70 -9.85 1.28 1.35
C GLY A 70 -10.81 2.36 0.83
N GLN A 71 -10.34 3.59 0.61
CA GLN A 71 -11.10 4.64 -0.04
C GLN A 71 -11.30 4.32 -1.53
N MET A 72 -10.22 3.93 -2.20
CA MET A 72 -10.22 3.49 -3.61
C MET A 72 -11.16 2.29 -3.85
N GLU A 73 -11.29 1.36 -2.90
CA GLU A 73 -12.28 0.27 -2.97
C GLU A 73 -13.73 0.78 -2.90
N ARG A 74 -14.00 1.86 -2.17
CA ARG A 74 -15.35 2.43 -2.08
C ARG A 74 -15.72 3.20 -3.33
N ASP A 75 -14.72 3.76 -4.02
CA ASP A 75 -14.90 4.59 -5.21
C ASP A 75 -15.13 3.77 -6.51
N ILE A 76 -15.29 2.45 -6.39
CA ILE A 76 -15.59 1.51 -7.49
C ILE A 76 -16.87 1.86 -8.27
N VAL A 77 -17.80 2.59 -7.65
CA VAL A 77 -19.12 2.92 -8.23
C VAL A 77 -19.00 3.87 -9.43
N ASP A 78 -18.02 4.78 -9.42
CA ASP A 78 -17.81 5.73 -10.52
C ASP A 78 -16.70 5.29 -11.50
N GLY A 79 -15.76 4.44 -11.07
CA GLY A 79 -14.90 3.58 -11.90
C GLY A 79 -14.10 4.19 -13.06
N THR A 80 -14.12 5.52 -13.23
CA THR A 80 -13.49 6.18 -14.38
C THR A 80 -11.97 6.10 -14.29
N VAL A 81 -11.31 6.05 -15.45
CA VAL A 81 -9.84 6.09 -15.54
C VAL A 81 -9.28 7.30 -14.77
N ILE A 82 -9.95 8.45 -14.81
CA ILE A 82 -9.53 9.67 -14.08
C ILE A 82 -9.50 9.43 -12.56
N GLN A 83 -10.52 8.80 -11.99
CA GLN A 83 -10.57 8.48 -10.56
C GLN A 83 -9.48 7.47 -10.19
N GLN A 84 -9.26 6.44 -11.02
CA GLN A 84 -8.18 5.49 -10.80
C GLN A 84 -6.80 6.16 -10.83
N THR A 85 -6.55 7.06 -11.79
CA THR A 85 -5.29 7.82 -11.88
C THR A 85 -5.08 8.74 -10.67
N LEU A 86 -6.14 9.42 -10.19
CA LEU A 86 -6.03 10.30 -9.03
C LEU A 86 -5.75 9.52 -7.75
N GLY A 87 -6.49 8.43 -7.51
CA GLY A 87 -6.28 7.56 -6.37
C GLY A 87 -4.88 6.92 -6.39
N ALA A 88 -4.43 6.47 -7.57
CA ALA A 88 -3.10 5.91 -7.72
C ALA A 88 -1.98 6.92 -7.41
N ARG A 89 -2.14 8.19 -7.83
CA ARG A 89 -1.18 9.25 -7.47
C ARG A 89 -1.14 9.49 -5.97
N GLN A 90 -2.30 9.66 -5.33
CA GLN A 90 -2.39 9.91 -3.89
C GLN A 90 -1.78 8.77 -3.07
N LEU A 91 -2.03 7.52 -3.46
CA LEU A 91 -1.46 6.36 -2.79
C LEU A 91 0.04 6.22 -3.07
N GLY A 92 0.52 6.62 -4.26
CA GLY A 92 1.94 6.73 -4.58
C GLY A 92 2.67 7.72 -3.67
N ASP A 93 2.12 8.93 -3.49
CA ASP A 93 2.69 9.93 -2.57
C ASP A 93 2.74 9.40 -1.13
N ALA A 94 1.70 8.67 -0.71
CA ALA A 94 1.66 8.04 0.60
C ALA A 94 2.66 6.89 0.77
N LEU A 95 2.95 6.12 -0.28
CA LEU A 95 4.02 5.11 -0.28
C LEU A 95 5.37 5.78 -0.04
N ASP A 96 5.67 6.85 -0.78
CA ASP A 96 6.95 7.57 -0.66
C ASP A 96 7.13 8.15 0.76
N GLN A 97 6.06 8.72 1.34
CA GLN A 97 6.09 9.18 2.72
C GLN A 97 6.24 8.03 3.74
N THR A 98 5.55 6.91 3.52
CA THR A 98 5.64 5.74 4.40
C THR A 98 7.05 5.13 4.36
N MET A 99 7.69 5.09 3.19
CA MET A 99 9.08 4.65 3.05
C MET A 99 10.04 5.51 3.89
N ALA A 100 9.93 6.84 3.79
CA ALA A 100 10.76 7.75 4.60
C ALA A 100 10.52 7.59 6.11
N GLU A 101 9.28 7.35 6.53
CA GLU A 101 8.94 7.05 7.93
C GLU A 101 9.56 5.72 8.39
N LEU A 102 9.52 4.67 7.55
CA LEU A 102 10.09 3.35 7.86
C LEU A 102 11.61 3.37 7.93
N GLU A 103 12.30 4.04 7.01
CA GLU A 103 13.75 4.22 7.06
C GLU A 103 14.19 4.89 8.37
N THR A 104 13.40 5.83 8.88
CA THR A 104 13.66 6.49 10.16
C THR A 104 13.37 5.56 11.35
N ALA A 105 12.34 4.72 11.25
CA ALA A 105 11.91 3.83 12.33
C ALA A 105 12.75 2.54 12.46
N LEU A 106 13.38 2.11 11.37
CA LEU A 106 14.21 0.89 11.29
C LEU A 106 15.72 1.17 11.38
N ALA A 107 16.14 2.43 11.37
CA ALA A 107 17.53 2.86 11.58
C ALA A 107 17.88 2.98 13.07
#